data_AF-A0A352IC40-F1
#
_entry.id   AF-A0A352IC40-F1
#
_cell.length_a   1.000
_cell.length_b   1.000
_cell.length_c   1.000
_cell.angle_alpha   90.00
_cell.angle_beta   90.00
_cell.angle_gamma   90.00
#
_symmetry.space_group_name_H-M   'P 1'
#
loop_
_entity.id
_entity.type
_entity.pdbx_description
1 polymer ?
#
loop_
_entity_poly.entity_id
_entity_poly.type
_entity_poly.pdbx_seq_one_letter_code
_entity_poly.pdbx_strand_id
1 'polypeptide(L)' 'LTVATTCWATGYHPYTLEPVFCARSPKEKEQQRMFFFWYKKEERHRIETYLRGIGRQDLLKRLFNK' A
#
# COMPACT_ATOMS: atom_id res chain seq x y z
N LEU A 1 0.75 20.68 12.42
CA LEU A 1 1.01 19.23 12.29
C LEU A 1 -0.23 18.59 11.70
N THR A 2 -0.16 17.83 10.60
CA THR A 2 -1.35 17.16 10.02
C THR A 2 -1.46 15.72 10.53
N VAL A 3 -2.66 15.14 10.44
CA VAL A 3 -2.90 13.73 10.81
C VAL A 3 -1.94 12.79 10.08
N ALA A 4 -1.72 13.02 8.78
CA ALA A 4 -0.78 12.22 7.98
C ALA A 4 0.66 12.31 8.51
N THR A 5 1.13 13.52 8.89
CA THR A 5 2.46 13.69 9.49
C THR A 5 2.57 12.98 10.84
N THR A 6 1.53 13.06 11.68
CA THR A 6 1.54 12.38 12.99
C THR A 6 1.51 10.86 12.84
N CYS A 7 0.65 10.31 11.97
CA CYS A 7 0.61 8.89 11.66
C CYS A 7 1.96 8.42 11.12
N TRP A 8 2.55 9.17 10.19
CA TRP A 8 3.84 8.83 9.62
C TRP A 8 4.95 8.89 10.68
N ALA A 9 4.95 9.88 11.59
CA ALA A 9 5.99 10.00 12.60
C ALA A 9 5.88 8.93 13.69
N THR A 10 4.68 8.71 14.21
CA THR A 10 4.42 7.88 15.40
C THR A 10 4.02 6.45 15.09
N GLY A 11 3.48 6.17 13.90
CA GLY A 11 2.86 4.88 13.58
C GLY A 11 1.47 4.69 14.21
N TYR A 12 0.87 5.73 14.78
CA TYR A 12 -0.45 5.68 15.41
C TYR A 12 -1.38 6.75 14.84
N HIS A 13 -2.67 6.43 14.76
CA HIS A 13 -3.68 7.41 14.43
C HIS A 13 -3.88 8.35 15.65
N PRO A 14 -3.77 9.69 15.47
CA PRO A 14 -3.69 10.64 16.60
C PRO A 14 -4.95 10.69 17.47
N TYR A 15 -6.10 10.26 16.96
CA TYR A 15 -7.37 10.34 17.68
C TYR A 15 -7.86 9.00 18.22
N THR A 16 -7.51 7.89 17.57
CA THR A 16 -7.98 6.55 17.97
C THR A 16 -6.88 5.76 18.69
N LEU A 17 -5.62 6.21 18.61
CA LEU A 17 -4.44 5.51 19.11
C LEU A 17 -4.27 4.09 18.55
N GLU A 18 -4.94 3.80 17.43
CA GLU A 18 -4.79 2.54 16.73
C GLU A 18 -3.51 2.57 15.90
N PRO A 19 -2.79 1.44 15.81
CA PRO A 19 -1.59 1.35 15.00
C PRO A 19 -1.93 1.49 13.51
N VAL A 20 -1.18 2.33 12.81
CA VAL A 20 -1.32 2.60 11.38
C VAL A 20 -0.03 2.23 10.67
N PHE A 21 -0.14 1.33 9.68
CA PHE A 21 1.01 0.98 8.85
C PHE A 21 1.47 2.17 8.00
N CYS A 22 2.76 2.47 8.06
CA CYS A 22 3.42 3.51 7.28
C CYS A 22 4.72 2.96 6.67
N ALA A 23 4.86 2.98 5.35
CA ALA A 23 6.08 2.57 4.67
C ALA A 23 7.27 3.45 5.07
N ARG A 24 8.34 2.85 5.61
CA ARG A 24 9.55 3.57 6.05
C ARG A 24 10.72 3.29 5.12
N SER A 25 10.92 2.02 4.78
CA SER A 25 12.03 1.60 3.94
C SER A 25 11.83 2.03 2.48
N PRO A 26 12.91 2.23 1.71
CA PRO A 26 12.81 2.52 0.27
C PRO A 26 12.02 1.46 -0.49
N LYS A 27 12.21 0.18 -0.13
CA LYS A 27 11.52 -0.95 -0.75
C LYS A 27 10.01 -0.92 -0.51
N GLU A 28 9.57 -0.65 0.73
CA GLU A 28 8.13 -0.52 1.03
C GLU A 28 7.50 0.67 0.30
N LYS A 29 8.23 1.80 0.21
CA LYS A 29 7.75 2.98 -0.52
C LYS A 29 7.62 2.69 -2.01
N GLU A 30 8.57 1.98 -2.60
CA GLU A 30 8.49 1.56 -4.00
C GLU A 30 7.31 0.60 -4.23
N GLN A 31 7.12 -0.35 -3.32
CA GLN A 31 5.98 -1.26 -3.35
C GLN A 31 4.63 -0.55 -3.17
N GLN A 32 4.56 0.49 -2.35
CA GLN A 32 3.35 1.31 -2.25
C GLN A 32 3.16 2.13 -3.53
N ARG A 33 4.25 2.65 -4.11
CA ARG A 33 4.22 3.50 -5.30
C ARG A 33 3.69 2.78 -6.54
N MET A 34 4.00 1.50 -6.73
CA MET A 34 3.52 0.75 -7.91
C MET A 34 2.00 0.75 -8.03
N PHE A 35 1.26 0.77 -6.91
CA PHE A 35 -0.20 0.80 -6.92
C PHE A 35 -0.80 2.06 -7.55
N PHE A 36 -0.10 3.21 -7.55
CA PHE A 36 -0.56 4.40 -8.27
C PHE A 36 -0.58 4.20 -9.78
N PHE A 37 0.26 3.30 -10.28
CA PHE A 37 0.43 3.02 -11.70
C PHE A 37 -0.19 1.69 -12.12
N TRP A 38 -1.22 1.22 -11.39
CA TRP A 38 -1.87 -0.08 -11.61
C TRP A 38 -2.36 -0.31 -13.05
N TYR A 39 -2.67 0.77 -13.79
CA TYR A 39 -3.11 0.73 -15.18
C TYR A 39 -1.99 0.37 -16.17
N LYS A 40 -0.72 0.52 -15.79
CA LYS A 40 0.44 0.17 -16.63
C LYS A 40 0.65 -1.34 -16.64
N LYS A 41 0.94 -1.89 -17.82
CA LYS A 41 1.11 -3.34 -17.99
C LYS A 41 2.33 -3.87 -17.23
N GLU A 42 3.38 -3.07 -17.13
CA GLU A 42 4.62 -3.42 -16.42
C GLU A 42 4.39 -3.56 -14.91
N GLU A 43 3.62 -2.65 -14.32
CA GLU A 43 3.33 -2.64 -12.88
C GLU A 43 2.27 -3.66 -12.49
N ARG A 44 1.36 -4.03 -13.40
CA ARG A 44 0.35 -5.06 -13.16
C ARG A 44 0.95 -6.39 -12.69
N HIS A 45 2.04 -6.85 -13.32
CA HIS A 45 2.69 -8.10 -12.94
C HIS A 45 3.34 -8.02 -11.55
N ARG A 46 3.93 -6.86 -11.21
CA ARG A 46 4.54 -6.60 -9.90
C ARG A 46 3.48 -6.59 -8.79
N ILE A 47 2.36 -5.91 -9.02
CA ILE A 47 1.21 -5.87 -8.11
C ILE A 47 0.62 -7.26 -7.91
N GLU A 48 0.49 -8.05 -8.97
CA GLU A 48 -0.01 -9.42 -8.89
C GLU A 48 0.88 -10.32 -8.03
N THR A 49 2.19 -10.28 -8.24
CA THR A 49 3.15 -11.06 -7.46
C THR A 49 3.10 -10.67 -5.98
N TYR A 50 3.05 -9.37 -5.70
CA TYR A 50 2.97 -8.84 -4.34
C TYR A 50 1.67 -9.23 -3.63
N LEU A 51 0.52 -9.04 -4.27
CA LEU A 51 -0.79 -9.38 -3.69
C LEU A 51 -0.95 -10.90 -3.49
N ARG A 52 -0.42 -11.73 -4.40
CA ARG A 52 -0.36 -13.19 -4.19
C ARG A 52 0.51 -13.55 -2.98
N GLY A 53 1.66 -12.90 -2.81
CA GLY A 53 2.57 -13.13 -1.68
C GLY A 53 1.97 -12.79 -0.31
N ILE A 54 1.09 -11.79 -0.24
CA ILE A 54 0.36 -11.41 0.98
C ILE A 54 -0.95 -12.23 1.15
N GLY A 55 -1.31 -13.07 0.17
CA GLY A 55 -2.54 -13.85 0.19
C GLY A 55 -3.81 -13.03 -0.11
N ARG A 56 -3.67 -11.79 -0.61
CA ARG A 56 -4.77 -10.87 -0.92
C ARG A 56 -5.20 -10.93 -2.39
N GLN A 57 -5.54 -12.13 -2.84
CA GLN A 57 -6.03 -12.38 -4.21
C GLN A 57 -7.43 -11.80 -4.45
N ASP A 58 -8.18 -11.52 -3.38
CA ASP A 58 -9.45 -10.81 -3.38
C ASP A 58 -9.33 -9.41 -4.01
N LEU A 59 -8.25 -8.69 -3.68
CA LEU A 59 -8.01 -7.35 -4.20
C LEU A 59 -7.63 -7.36 -5.69
N LEU A 60 -6.96 -8.41 -6.18
CA LEU A 60 -6.63 -8.53 -7.61
C LEU A 60 -7.89 -8.59 -8.46
N LYS A 61 -8.90 -9.33 -8.02
CA LYS A 61 -10.19 -9.40 -8.71
C LYS A 61 -10.89 -8.05 -8.74
N ARG A 62 -10.78 -7.24 -7.67
CA ARG A 62 -11.38 -5.89 -7.62
C ARG A 62 -10.63 -4.86 -8.47
N LEU A 63 -9.29 -4.91 -8.46
CA LEU A 63 -8.43 -3.96 -9.18
C LEU A 63 -8.45 -4.17 -10.70
N PHE A 64 -8.53 -5.42 -11.15
CA PHE A 64 -8.41 -5.77 -12.57
C PHE A 64 -9.68 -6.37 -13.17
N ASN A 65 -10.80 -6.33 -12.46
CA ASN A 65 -12.07 -6.70 -13.06
C ASN A 65 -12.35 -5.76 -14.24
N LYS A 66 -12.57 -6.36 -15.41
CA LYS A 66 -13.22 -5.69 -16.54
C LYS A 66 -14.72 -5.61 -16.28
#